data_AF-A0A9X2F3D9-F1
#
_entry.id   AF-A0A9X2F3D9-F1
#
_cell.length_a   1.000
_cell.length_b   1.000
_cell.length_c   1.000
_cell.angle_alpha   90.00
_cell.angle_beta   90.00
_cell.angle_gamma   90.00
#
_symmetry.space_group_name_H-M   'P 1'
#
loop_
_entity.id
_entity.type
_entity.pdbx_description
1 polymer ?
#
loop_
_entity_poly.entity_id
_entity_poly.type
_entity_poly.pdbx_seq_one_letter_code
_entity_poly.pdbx_strand_id
1 'polypeptide(L)'
;MIKRVILGTVLSILIFFSVSFVDFLTQLPPIKAYRADLRIGKPFNYFYEFYPRGGFNHGWNIANLILDSLITWIIVTGFYILLTPKNKEHTT
;
A
#
# COMPACT_ATOMS: atom_id res chain seq x y z
N MET A 1 18.16 5.76 -16.14
CA MET A 1 16.78 6.27 -15.92
C MET A 1 15.72 5.17 -15.87
N ILE A 2 15.53 4.37 -16.93
CA ILE A 2 14.57 3.24 -16.92
C ILE A 2 14.80 2.26 -15.75
N LYS A 3 16.06 1.87 -15.50
CA LYS A 3 16.41 1.00 -14.35
C LYS A 3 15.91 1.55 -13.00
N ARG A 4 15.95 2.88 -12.82
CA ARG A 4 15.48 3.53 -11.57
C ARG A 4 13.97 3.50 -11.45
N VAL A 5 13.26 3.70 -12.55
CA VAL A 5 11.80 3.58 -12.59
C VAL A 5 11.36 2.16 -12.29
N ILE A 6 12.05 1.16 -12.85
CA ILE A 6 11.78 -0.27 -12.57
C ILE A 6 12.00 -0.56 -11.08
N LEU A 7 13.14 -0.14 -10.51
CA LEU A 7 13.44 -0.35 -9.09
C LEU A 7 12.44 0.38 -8.17
N GLY A 8 12.09 1.63 -8.49
CA GLY A 8 11.06 2.39 -7.78
C GLY A 8 9.68 1.71 -7.84
N THR A 9 9.34 1.10 -8.97
CA THR A 9 8.08 0.36 -9.16
C THR A 9 8.05 -0.93 -8.34
N VAL A 10 9.14 -1.70 -8.31
CA VAL A 10 9.24 -2.89 -7.45
C VAL A 10 9.12 -2.49 -5.98
N LEU A 11 9.81 -1.41 -5.58
CA LEU A 11 9.74 -0.90 -4.22
C LEU A 11 8.33 -0.43 -3.85
N SER A 12 7.63 0.24 -4.75
CA SER A 12 6.26 0.70 -4.50
C SER A 12 5.29 -0.46 -4.32
N ILE A 13 5.44 -1.53 -5.11
CA ILE A 13 4.65 -2.76 -4.98
C ILE A 13 4.88 -3.39 -3.60
N LEU A 14 6.13 -3.51 -3.16
CA LEU A 14 6.47 -4.08 -1.85
C LEU A 14 5.90 -3.25 -0.69
N ILE A 15 6.04 -1.92 -0.76
CA ILE A 15 5.50 -1.01 0.26
C ILE A 15 3.98 -1.09 0.29
N PHE A 16 3.33 -1.04 -0.88
CA PHE A 16 1.87 -1.15 -0.99
C PHE A 16 1.36 -2.44 -0.33
N PHE A 17 1.94 -3.60 -0.68
CA PHE A 17 1.54 -4.86 -0.09
C PHE A 17 1.83 -4.95 1.41
N SER A 18 2.95 -4.37 1.87
CA SER A 18 3.31 -4.37 3.29
C SER A 18 2.33 -3.55 4.13
N VAL A 19 1.99 -2.32 3.69
CA VAL A 19 0.97 -1.48 4.35
C VAL A 19 -0.39 -2.17 4.32
N SER A 20 -0.76 -2.74 3.18
CA SER A 20 -2.01 -3.49 3.00
C SER A 20 -2.12 -4.69 3.93
N PHE A 21 -1.01 -5.42 4.11
CA PHE A 21 -0.95 -6.59 4.99
C PHE A 21 -1.05 -6.19 6.46
N VAL A 22 -0.35 -5.13 6.87
CA VAL A 22 -0.45 -4.60 8.25
C VAL A 22 -1.88 -4.14 8.54
N ASP A 23 -2.50 -3.40 7.62
CA ASP A 23 -3.89 -2.96 7.72
C ASP A 23 -4.85 -4.16 7.86
N PHE A 24 -4.68 -5.19 7.03
CA PHE A 24 -5.44 -6.43 7.14
C PHE A 24 -5.29 -7.10 8.52
N LEU A 25 -4.06 -7.20 9.07
CA LEU A 25 -3.83 -7.79 10.39
C LEU A 25 -4.54 -7.00 11.50
N THR A 26 -4.62 -5.67 11.40
CA THR A 26 -5.31 -4.86 12.41
C THR A 26 -6.82 -5.07 12.45
N GLN A 27 -7.41 -5.57 11.36
CA GLN A 27 -8.84 -5.87 11.26
C GLN A 27 -9.21 -7.24 11.84
N LEU A 28 -8.23 -8.09 12.16
CA LEU A 28 -8.49 -9.42 12.75
C LEU A 28 -8.77 -9.32 14.26
N PRO A 29 -9.75 -10.07 14.80
CA PRO A 29 -9.90 -10.22 16.25
C PRO A 29 -8.72 -11.04 16.83
N PRO A 30 -8.27 -10.77 18.07
CA PRO A 30 -8.80 -9.78 19.02
C PRO A 30 -8.26 -8.36 18.80
N ILE A 31 -7.33 -8.13 17.87
CA ILE A 31 -6.66 -6.82 17.66
C ILE A 31 -7.70 -5.73 17.38
N LYS A 32 -8.72 -6.03 16.57
CA LYS A 32 -9.87 -5.15 16.31
C LYS A 32 -10.63 -4.74 17.58
N ALA A 33 -10.72 -5.62 18.58
CA ALA A 33 -11.46 -5.35 19.81
C ALA A 33 -10.72 -4.40 20.77
N TYR A 34 -9.39 -4.26 20.61
CA TYR A 34 -8.54 -3.46 21.50
C TYR A 34 -8.08 -2.12 20.90
N ARG A 35 -8.26 -1.89 19.60
CA ARG A 35 -7.87 -0.64 18.94
C ARG A 35 -9.09 0.06 18.34
N ALA A 36 -9.32 1.30 18.77
CA ALA A 36 -10.18 2.25 18.07
C ALA A 36 -9.69 2.38 16.61
N ASP A 37 -10.61 2.20 15.65
CA ASP A 37 -10.47 2.31 14.19
C ASP A 37 -9.10 2.78 13.69
N LEU A 38 -8.13 1.87 13.70
CA LEU A 38 -6.77 2.18 13.32
C LEU A 38 -6.65 2.12 11.80
N ARG A 39 -7.03 3.20 11.12
CA ARG A 39 -6.87 3.35 9.67
C ARG A 39 -5.42 3.67 9.33
N ILE A 40 -4.54 2.66 9.32
CA ILE A 40 -3.13 2.86 8.95
C ILE A 40 -3.00 2.96 7.43
N GLY A 41 -2.46 4.09 6.96
CA GLY A 41 -1.75 4.15 5.68
C GLY A 41 -2.59 4.04 4.41
N LYS A 42 -3.93 4.07 4.50
CA LYS A 42 -4.81 4.10 3.32
C LYS A 42 -5.68 5.36 3.32
N PRO A 43 -5.55 6.23 2.31
CA PRO A 43 -6.46 7.36 2.15
C PRO A 43 -7.88 6.88 1.77
N PHE A 44 -8.00 5.73 1.09
CA PHE A 44 -9.29 5.16 0.69
C PHE A 44 -9.46 3.72 1.17
N ASN A 45 -10.63 3.40 1.73
CA ASN A 45 -10.92 2.02 2.09
C ASN A 45 -11.29 1.24 0.82
N TYR A 46 -10.46 0.29 0.41
CA TYR A 46 -10.74 -0.58 -0.74
C TYR A 46 -11.18 -1.99 -0.36
N PHE A 47 -11.19 -2.33 0.93
CA PHE A 47 -11.57 -3.66 1.41
C PHE A 47 -12.74 -3.54 2.39
N TYR A 48 -13.88 -4.11 2.03
CA TYR A 48 -15.04 -4.18 2.94
C TYR A 48 -14.91 -5.42 3.83
N GLU A 49 -15.12 -5.24 5.14
CA GLU A 49 -14.75 -6.18 6.20
C GLU A 49 -15.36 -7.59 6.05
N PHE A 50 -14.63 -8.59 6.53
CA PHE A 50 -14.93 -10.01 6.40
C PHE A 50 -15.81 -10.62 7.51
N TYR A 51 -16.38 -9.85 8.44
CA TYR A 51 -17.11 -10.42 9.59
C TYR A 51 -18.60 -10.03 9.69
N PRO A 52 -19.50 -11.00 9.87
CA PRO A 52 -20.93 -10.81 9.72
C PRO A 52 -21.57 -10.43 11.05
N ARG A 53 -22.10 -9.21 11.15
CA ARG A 53 -23.34 -8.99 11.90
C ARG A 53 -24.47 -8.85 10.89
N GLY A 54 -24.87 -9.97 10.30
CA GLY A 54 -26.11 -10.07 9.50
C GLY A 54 -25.97 -10.02 7.98
N GLY A 55 -24.77 -10.05 7.40
CA GLY A 55 -24.62 -10.14 5.94
C GLY A 55 -23.18 -10.23 5.46
N PHE A 56 -22.98 -10.97 4.37
CA PHE A 56 -21.72 -11.12 3.65
C PHE A 56 -21.40 -9.85 2.83
N ASN A 57 -21.06 -8.73 3.46
CA ASN A 57 -20.58 -7.54 2.75
C ASN A 57 -19.06 -7.62 2.51
N HIS A 58 -18.65 -8.67 1.79
CA HIS A 58 -17.28 -8.86 1.33
C HIS A 58 -17.17 -8.25 -0.06
N GLY A 59 -16.23 -7.34 -0.25
CA GLY A 59 -16.10 -6.64 -1.52
C GLY A 59 -14.83 -5.83 -1.61
N TRP A 60 -14.42 -5.62 -2.85
CA TRP A 60 -13.28 -4.78 -3.17
C TRP A 60 -13.80 -3.53 -3.85
N ASN A 61 -13.44 -2.35 -3.35
CA ASN A 61 -13.58 -1.14 -4.14
C ASN A 61 -12.36 -1.03 -5.05
N ILE A 62 -12.48 -1.58 -6.26
CA ILE A 62 -11.41 -1.64 -7.25
C ILE A 62 -10.92 -0.24 -7.61
N ALA A 63 -11.80 0.76 -7.64
CA ALA A 63 -11.40 2.15 -7.91
C ALA A 63 -10.45 2.68 -6.83
N ASN A 64 -10.77 2.44 -5.56
CA ASN A 64 -9.93 2.82 -4.44
C ASN A 64 -8.61 2.03 -4.42
N LEU A 65 -8.63 0.75 -4.78
CA LEU A 65 -7.42 -0.08 -4.90
C LEU A 65 -6.46 0.49 -5.96
N ILE A 66 -6.99 0.83 -7.14
CA ILE A 66 -6.22 1.42 -8.23
C ILE A 66 -5.66 2.77 -7.78
N LEU A 67 -6.49 3.62 -7.17
CA LEU A 67 -6.07 4.94 -6.72
C LEU A 67 -4.96 4.88 -5.67
N ASP A 68 -5.10 4.04 -4.65
CA ASP A 68 -4.07 3.85 -3.62
C ASP A 68 -2.77 3.28 -4.20
N SER A 69 -2.87 2.36 -5.16
CA SER A 69 -1.70 1.79 -5.85
C SER A 69 -0.96 2.85 -6.68
N LEU A 70 -1.70 3.73 -7.38
CA LEU A 70 -1.13 4.83 -8.16
C LEU A 70 -0.48 5.88 -7.27
N ILE A 71 -1.14 6.28 -6.17
CA ILE A 71 -0.60 7.23 -5.20
C ILE A 71 0.70 6.66 -4.61
N THR A 72 0.69 5.40 -4.17
CA THR A 72 1.89 4.74 -3.63
C THR A 72 3.01 4.69 -4.66
N TRP A 73 2.69 4.37 -5.91
CA TRP A 73 3.67 4.35 -7.00
C TRP A 73 4.29 5.73 -7.26
N ILE A 74 3.48 6.79 -7.35
CA ILE A 74 3.95 8.17 -7.57
C ILE A 74 4.87 8.60 -6.42
N ILE A 75 4.43 8.40 -5.18
CA ILE A 75 5.18 8.81 -3.98
C ILE A 75 6.51 8.06 -3.92
N VAL A 76 6.47 6.72 -3.94
CA VAL A 76 7.68 5.90 -3.77
C VAL A 76 8.65 6.07 -4.93
N THR A 77 8.16 6.06 -6.18
CA THR A 77 9.02 6.24 -7.36
C THR A 77 9.58 7.65 -7.41
N GLY A 78 8.78 8.67 -7.07
CA GLY A 78 9.22 10.06 -6.96
C GLY A 78 10.34 10.22 -5.93
N PHE A 79 10.13 9.74 -4.70
CA PHE A 79 11.17 9.75 -3.66
C PHE A 79 12.41 8.96 -4.08
N TYR A 80 12.25 7.77 -4.66
CA TYR A 80 13.37 6.95 -5.10
C TYR A 80 14.22 7.67 -6.15
N ILE A 81 13.60 8.32 -7.13
CA ILE A 81 14.33 9.07 -8.18
C ILE A 81 15.00 10.31 -7.60
N LEU A 82 14.32 11.07 -6.74
CA LEU A 82 14.85 12.30 -6.14
C LEU A 82 16.01 12.03 -5.18
N LEU A 83 15.93 10.96 -4.39
CA LEU A 83 16.93 10.64 -3.37
C LEU A 83 18.09 9.79 -3.90
N THR A 84 17.94 9.13 -5.06
CA THR A 84 19.02 8.31 -5.64
C THR A 84 19.99 9.18 -6.46
N PRO A 85 21.24 9.36 -6.00
CA PRO A 85 22.21 10.19 -6.71
C PRO A 85 22.51 9.65 -8.11
N LYS A 86 22.76 10.53 -9.08
CA LYS A 86 23.09 10.14 -10.47
C LYS A 86 24.39 9.29 -10.57
N ASN A 87 25.27 9.40 -9.58
CA ASN A 87 26.65 8.88 -9.61
C ASN A 87 26.85 7.37 -9.42
N LYS A 88 25.82 6.57 -9.09
CA LYS A 88 26.01 5.12 -8.90
C LYS A 88 25.99 4.29 -10.19
N GLU A 89 25.81 4.92 -11.36
CA GLU A 89 25.73 4.21 -12.66
C GLU A 89 27.09 4.07 -13.37
N HIS A 90 28.20 4.55 -12.80
CA HIS A 90 29.53 4.60 -13.46
C HIS A 90 30.63 3.68 -12.87
N THR A 91 30.27 2.72 -12.01
CA THR A 91 31.24 1.73 -11.49
C THR A 91 30.71 0.31 -11.65
N THR A 92 30.79 -0.18 -12.88
CA THR A 92 30.94 -1.61 -13.22
C THR A 92 31.57 -1.67 -14.60
#